data_AF-A0A8H4THG1-F1
#
_entry.id   AF-A0A8H4THG1-F1
#
_cell.length_a   1.000
_cell.length_b   1.000
_cell.length_c   1.000
_cell.angle_alpha   90.00
_cell.angle_beta   90.00
_cell.angle_gamma   90.00
#
_symmetry.space_group_name_H-M   'P 1'
#
loop_
_entity.id
_entity.type
_entity.pdbx_description
1 polymer ?
#
loop_
_entity_poly.entity_id
_entity_poly.type
_entity_poly.pdbx_seq_one_letter_code
_entity_poly.pdbx_strand_id
1 'polypeptide(L)'
;MNVYETHFLQEIYDPQHSTAIAIHVHFLLYFPLYLNEMSPTEVEANGWTAVPVSGKEIKDSVGQLGTTQTYTVQDIAFPSEDKLVTEAQAFVKARLSPEAYNHSMRVFYWGSIIAKRLLPKQAEALSPSTWALACLLHDIGTAEAYFTSTRMSFDIYGGIKAMEVLKVLGGSTDQSEAVAEAIIRHQDMGVDGTITFLGQLIQLATLYDNAGVYEGIEDFGSWVDDTTRDNINKTFPRHGWCSSFACTIRKEETNKPWCHSTHIPQFDEKIEANTLMKPWE
;
A
#
# COMPACT_ATOMS: atom_id res chain seq x y z
N MET A 1 7.24 -63.69 -7.41
CA MET A 1 8.45 -63.00 -6.93
C MET A 1 8.01 -62.13 -5.77
N ASN A 2 8.27 -62.65 -4.55
CA ASN A 2 7.98 -62.17 -3.19
C ASN A 2 6.80 -61.23 -2.90
N VAL A 3 5.74 -61.88 -2.39
CA VAL A 3 4.82 -61.44 -1.31
C VAL A 3 5.52 -61.70 0.04
N TYR A 4 5.17 -61.01 1.15
CA TYR A 4 5.05 -61.45 2.57
C TYR A 4 4.96 -60.18 3.46
N GLU A 5 3.81 -59.87 4.06
CA GLU A 5 3.26 -60.35 5.35
C GLU A 5 3.84 -59.69 6.62
N THR A 6 2.89 -59.18 7.40
CA THR A 6 2.91 -58.66 8.78
C THR A 6 3.37 -59.68 9.82
N HIS A 7 4.10 -59.24 10.86
CA HIS A 7 4.03 -59.86 12.20
C HIS A 7 4.25 -58.86 13.37
N PHE A 8 3.38 -59.03 14.36
CA PHE A 8 3.28 -58.46 15.72
C PHE A 8 4.46 -58.83 16.62
N LEU A 9 4.74 -58.03 17.67
CA LEU A 9 5.04 -58.43 19.07
C LEU A 9 4.98 -57.14 19.93
N GLN A 10 3.99 -56.87 20.80
CA GLN A 10 3.51 -57.48 22.06
C GLN A 10 3.93 -56.64 23.30
N GLU A 11 2.91 -56.14 24.00
CA GLU A 11 2.93 -55.45 25.28
C GLU A 11 3.51 -56.34 26.40
N ILE A 12 4.22 -55.72 27.36
CA ILE A 12 4.54 -56.35 28.65
C ILE A 12 3.86 -55.53 29.74
N TYR A 13 2.84 -56.16 30.35
CA TYR A 13 2.15 -55.76 31.56
C TYR A 13 2.77 -56.56 32.71
N ASP A 14 3.21 -55.89 33.79
CA ASP A 14 3.70 -56.52 35.01
C ASP A 14 2.84 -56.07 36.21
N PRO A 15 2.06 -56.96 36.86
CA PRO A 15 1.22 -56.62 37.99
C PRO A 15 1.80 -57.20 39.28
N GLN A 16 2.69 -56.48 39.97
CA GLN A 16 2.89 -56.56 41.43
C GLN A 16 3.99 -55.58 41.86
N HIS A 17 3.61 -54.45 42.47
CA HIS A 17 4.16 -53.93 43.74
C HIS A 17 3.50 -52.59 44.07
N SER A 18 2.85 -52.56 45.23
CA SER A 18 2.15 -51.42 45.82
C SER A 18 3.11 -50.60 46.66
N THR A 19 3.23 -49.29 46.38
CA THR A 19 3.52 -48.29 47.41
C THR A 19 3.01 -46.91 46.97
N ALA A 20 2.12 -46.36 47.78
CA ALA A 20 1.51 -45.05 47.60
C ALA A 20 2.51 -43.90 47.82
N ILE A 21 2.49 -42.91 46.93
CA ILE A 21 2.98 -41.55 47.22
C ILE A 21 1.92 -40.59 46.69
N ALA A 22 1.14 -40.02 47.61
CA ALA A 22 0.22 -38.93 47.33
C ALA A 22 1.01 -37.63 47.21
N ILE A 23 1.20 -37.13 45.99
CA ILE A 23 1.70 -35.77 45.75
C ILE A 23 0.47 -34.88 45.54
N HIS A 24 0.13 -34.09 46.56
CA HIS A 24 -0.80 -32.98 46.43
C HIS A 24 -0.15 -31.89 45.56
N VAL A 25 -0.55 -31.79 44.28
CA VAL A 25 -0.22 -30.63 43.44
C VAL A 25 -1.43 -29.71 43.43
N HIS A 26 -1.33 -28.60 44.18
CA HIS A 26 -2.23 -27.46 44.04
C HIS A 26 -1.95 -26.81 42.66
N PHE A 27 -2.77 -27.11 41.65
CA PHE A 27 -2.80 -26.35 40.41
C PHE A 27 -3.65 -25.09 40.64
N LEU A 28 -2.99 -24.00 41.02
CA LEU A 28 -3.55 -22.66 40.84
C LEU A 28 -3.60 -22.37 39.34
N LEU A 29 -4.78 -22.49 38.74
CA LEU A 29 -5.08 -22.02 37.39
C LEU A 29 -5.04 -20.49 37.38
N TYR A 30 -3.85 -19.91 37.23
CA TYR A 30 -3.69 -18.58 36.69
C TYR A 30 -3.91 -18.69 35.18
N PHE A 31 -5.11 -18.34 34.71
CA PHE A 31 -5.34 -17.98 33.31
C PHE A 31 -4.82 -16.54 33.12
N PRO A 32 -3.74 -16.29 32.36
CA PRO A 32 -3.55 -14.98 31.81
C PRO A 32 -4.62 -14.80 30.72
N LEU A 33 -5.47 -13.77 30.88
CA LEU A 33 -6.23 -13.18 29.79
C LEU A 33 -5.22 -12.62 28.77
N TYR A 34 -4.67 -13.50 27.93
CA TYR A 34 -4.10 -13.08 26.67
C TYR A 34 -5.28 -12.63 25.82
N LEU A 35 -5.44 -11.30 25.68
CA LEU A 35 -6.08 -10.74 24.50
C LEU A 35 -5.32 -11.32 23.31
N ASN A 36 -5.90 -12.33 22.65
CA ASN A 36 -5.48 -12.74 21.33
C ASN A 36 -5.79 -11.56 20.40
N GLU A 37 -4.84 -10.65 20.23
CA GLU A 37 -4.81 -9.83 19.02
C GLU A 37 -4.63 -10.82 17.86
N MET A 38 -5.74 -11.16 17.21
CA MET A 38 -5.71 -11.97 16.00
C MET A 38 -4.92 -11.19 14.97
N SER A 39 -3.84 -11.78 14.46
CA SER A 39 -3.11 -11.22 13.32
C SER A 39 -4.09 -11.00 12.15
N PRO A 40 -3.96 -9.91 11.38
CA PRO A 40 -4.79 -9.66 10.21
C PRO A 40 -4.84 -10.87 9.29
N THR A 41 -6.01 -11.12 8.69
CA THR A 41 -6.10 -12.13 7.63
C THR A 41 -5.28 -11.69 6.41
N GLU A 42 -4.83 -12.61 5.55
CA GLU A 42 -4.12 -12.25 4.30
C GLU A 42 -4.94 -11.26 3.45
N VAL A 43 -6.27 -11.44 3.45
CA VAL A 43 -7.25 -10.58 2.79
C VAL A 43 -7.16 -9.14 3.32
N GLU A 44 -7.22 -8.95 4.63
CA GLU A 44 -7.11 -7.61 5.25
C GLU A 44 -5.71 -7.02 5.11
N ALA A 45 -4.67 -7.85 5.27
CA ALA A 45 -3.27 -7.47 5.14
C ALA A 45 -2.93 -6.98 3.74
N ASN A 46 -3.60 -7.49 2.70
CA ASN A 46 -3.45 -7.01 1.34
C ASN A 46 -4.44 -5.90 0.96
N GLY A 47 -5.25 -5.43 1.92
CA GLY A 47 -6.13 -4.27 1.75
C GLY A 47 -7.43 -4.59 1.00
N TRP A 48 -7.82 -5.86 0.92
CA TRP A 48 -9.11 -6.31 0.37
C TRP A 48 -10.30 -6.03 1.30
N THR A 49 -10.32 -4.84 1.88
CA THR A 49 -11.49 -4.30 2.59
C THR A 49 -12.21 -3.35 1.65
N ALA A 50 -13.50 -3.59 1.39
CA ALA A 50 -14.30 -2.67 0.59
C ALA A 50 -14.52 -1.35 1.35
N VAL A 51 -14.21 -0.23 0.71
CA VAL A 51 -14.46 1.13 1.20
C VAL A 51 -15.11 1.96 0.07
N PRO A 52 -15.80 3.07 0.38
CA PRO A 52 -16.31 3.97 -0.66
C PRO A 52 -15.17 4.44 -1.58
N VAL A 53 -15.45 4.50 -2.89
CA VAL A 53 -14.49 5.10 -3.85
C VAL A 53 -14.41 6.63 -3.70
N SER A 54 -15.43 7.25 -3.13
CA SER A 54 -15.40 8.67 -2.79
C SER A 54 -14.59 8.91 -1.50
N GLY A 55 -13.43 9.54 -1.64
CA GLY A 55 -12.65 10.02 -0.49
C GLY A 55 -13.42 11.02 0.38
N LYS A 56 -14.34 11.77 -0.23
CA LYS A 56 -15.26 12.67 0.48
C LYS A 56 -16.25 11.89 1.35
N GLU A 57 -16.85 10.82 0.84
CA GLU A 57 -17.77 9.99 1.64
C GLU A 57 -17.06 9.38 2.85
N ILE A 58 -15.82 8.92 2.66
CA ILE A 58 -14.97 8.46 3.77
C ILE A 58 -14.76 9.60 4.77
N LYS A 59 -14.31 10.78 4.32
CA LYS A 59 -14.09 11.93 5.19
C LYS A 59 -15.35 12.34 5.95
N ASP A 60 -16.49 12.38 5.29
CA ASP A 60 -17.78 12.76 5.86
C ASP A 60 -18.23 11.74 6.92
N SER A 61 -17.96 10.45 6.70
CA SER A 61 -18.26 9.38 7.66
C SER A 61 -17.40 9.46 8.94
N VAL A 62 -16.17 9.96 8.82
CA VAL A 62 -15.26 10.20 9.95
C VAL A 62 -15.61 11.51 10.68
N GLY A 63 -16.10 12.51 9.93
CA GLY A 63 -16.46 13.83 10.44
C GLY A 63 -15.23 14.73 10.65
N GLN A 64 -15.19 15.43 11.78
CA GLN A 64 -14.06 16.31 12.10
C GLN A 64 -12.86 15.47 12.51
N LEU A 65 -11.75 15.61 11.77
CA LEU A 65 -10.50 14.97 12.15
C LEU A 65 -9.93 15.64 13.40
N GLY A 66 -9.38 14.83 14.30
CA GLY A 66 -8.63 15.33 15.45
C GLY A 66 -7.38 16.11 15.03
N THR A 67 -6.68 16.69 16.01
CA THR A 67 -5.46 17.48 15.79
C THR A 67 -4.43 16.71 14.96
N THR A 68 -3.89 17.37 13.93
CA THR A 68 -2.80 16.85 13.13
C THR A 68 -1.56 16.65 14.00
N GLN A 69 -0.99 15.44 13.96
CA GLN A 69 0.27 15.13 14.64
C GLN A 69 1.45 15.38 13.70
N THR A 70 2.58 15.79 14.27
CA THR A 70 3.85 15.93 13.55
C THR A 70 4.58 14.59 13.53
N TYR A 71 5.05 14.19 12.35
CA TYR A 71 5.88 13.01 12.13
C TYR A 71 7.17 13.42 11.39
N THR A 72 8.22 12.66 11.63
CA THR A 72 9.44 12.61 10.81
C THR A 72 9.44 11.32 9.99
N VAL A 73 10.31 11.23 8.99
CA VAL A 73 10.51 9.97 8.23
C VAL A 73 10.96 8.80 9.10
N GLN A 74 11.54 9.06 10.29
CA GLN A 74 11.92 8.02 11.25
C GLN A 74 10.73 7.46 12.04
N ASP A 75 9.64 8.23 12.17
CA ASP A 75 8.44 7.80 12.90
C ASP A 75 7.56 6.86 12.07
N ILE A 76 7.80 6.77 10.76
CA ILE A 76 7.07 5.92 9.82
C ILE A 76 8.08 4.97 9.18
N ALA A 77 8.15 3.75 9.70
CA ALA A 77 9.06 2.74 9.20
C ALA A 77 8.70 2.33 7.76
N PHE A 78 9.64 2.55 6.83
CA PHE A 78 9.59 1.93 5.52
C PHE A 78 10.09 0.48 5.65
N PRO A 79 9.37 -0.53 5.13
CA PRO A 79 9.65 -1.95 5.35
C PRO A 79 10.84 -2.46 4.51
N SER A 80 12.02 -1.86 4.74
CA SER A 80 13.27 -2.17 4.02
C SER A 80 13.90 -3.51 4.40
N GLU A 81 13.44 -4.12 5.49
CA GLU A 81 13.79 -5.47 5.91
C GLU A 81 13.06 -6.56 5.12
N ASP A 82 11.95 -6.21 4.45
CA ASP A 82 11.27 -7.11 3.54
C ASP A 82 12.06 -7.21 2.22
N LYS A 83 12.46 -8.45 1.90
CA LYS A 83 13.23 -8.76 0.70
C LYS A 83 12.48 -8.37 -0.57
N LEU A 84 11.17 -8.64 -0.64
CA LEU A 84 10.35 -8.34 -1.81
C LEU A 84 10.26 -6.82 -2.03
N VAL A 85 10.09 -6.05 -0.94
CA VAL A 85 10.09 -4.57 -1.00
C VAL A 85 11.45 -4.05 -1.48
N THR A 86 12.55 -4.59 -0.96
CA THR A 86 13.90 -4.17 -1.33
C THR A 86 14.20 -4.46 -2.81
N GLU A 87 13.83 -5.64 -3.30
CA GLU A 87 14.00 -6.02 -4.71
C GLU A 87 13.10 -5.19 -5.64
N ALA A 88 11.84 -4.95 -5.25
CA ALA A 88 10.95 -4.06 -5.98
C ALA A 88 11.49 -2.61 -6.00
N GLN A 89 12.00 -2.12 -4.88
CA GLN A 89 12.60 -0.78 -4.79
C GLN A 89 13.82 -0.66 -5.73
N ALA A 90 14.70 -1.67 -5.76
CA ALA A 90 15.82 -1.70 -6.68
C ALA A 90 15.35 -1.75 -8.15
N PHE A 91 14.30 -2.54 -8.43
CA PHE A 91 13.71 -2.65 -9.76
C PHE A 91 13.18 -1.30 -10.28
N VAL A 92 12.47 -0.53 -9.44
CA VAL A 92 11.90 0.77 -9.82
C VAL A 92 12.96 1.87 -9.88
N LYS A 93 13.93 1.91 -8.96
CA LYS A 93 15.06 2.85 -9.00
C LYS A 93 15.87 2.74 -10.30
N ALA A 94 15.95 1.55 -10.88
CA ALA A 94 16.65 1.33 -12.14
C ALA A 94 15.87 1.75 -13.39
N ARG A 95 14.59 2.14 -13.27
CA ARG A 95 13.67 2.35 -14.40
C ARG A 95 12.93 3.67 -14.38
N LEU A 96 12.57 4.15 -13.20
CA LEU A 96 11.90 5.42 -13.01
C LEU A 96 12.92 6.56 -12.94
N SER A 97 12.48 7.76 -13.30
CA SER A 97 13.26 8.96 -13.07
C SER A 97 13.40 9.24 -11.56
N PRO A 98 14.40 10.03 -11.12
CA PRO A 98 14.53 10.43 -9.72
C PRO A 98 13.27 11.12 -9.18
N GLU A 99 12.59 11.93 -10.00
CA GLU A 99 11.35 12.62 -9.65
C GLU A 99 10.23 11.62 -9.32
N ALA A 100 10.00 10.63 -10.20
CA ALA A 100 8.96 9.61 -10.04
C ALA A 100 9.26 8.63 -8.89
N TYR A 101 10.53 8.25 -8.71
CA TYR A 101 10.92 7.46 -7.55
C TYR A 101 10.70 8.23 -6.24
N ASN A 102 11.12 9.50 -6.17
CA ASN A 102 10.92 10.31 -4.98
C ASN A 102 9.43 10.56 -4.72
N HIS A 103 8.62 10.75 -5.76
CA HIS A 103 7.15 10.81 -5.66
C HIS A 103 6.60 9.55 -5.00
N SER A 104 6.97 8.37 -5.49
CA SER A 104 6.57 7.08 -4.91
C SER A 104 6.92 6.96 -3.43
N MET A 105 8.10 7.45 -3.03
CA MET A 105 8.48 7.50 -1.62
C MET A 105 7.61 8.47 -0.82
N ARG A 106 7.36 9.69 -1.31
CA ARG A 106 6.47 10.66 -0.64
C ARG A 106 5.06 10.11 -0.46
N VAL A 107 4.50 9.49 -1.51
CA VAL A 107 3.18 8.83 -1.51
C VAL A 107 3.08 7.80 -0.38
N PHE A 108 4.12 6.97 -0.17
CA PHE A 108 4.15 6.03 0.94
C PHE A 108 3.94 6.71 2.31
N TYR A 109 4.63 7.83 2.56
CA TYR A 109 4.51 8.56 3.82
C TYR A 109 3.17 9.28 3.95
N TRP A 110 2.70 9.95 2.89
CA TRP A 110 1.39 10.62 2.90
C TRP A 110 0.27 9.63 3.18
N GLY A 111 0.22 8.51 2.47
CA GLY A 111 -0.80 7.50 2.68
C GLY A 111 -0.71 6.87 4.07
N SER A 112 0.50 6.60 4.58
CA SER A 112 0.66 6.07 5.95
C SER A 112 0.04 6.98 7.02
N ILE A 113 0.14 8.30 6.83
CA ILE A 113 -0.47 9.30 7.73
C ILE A 113 -1.99 9.37 7.50
N ILE A 114 -2.42 9.49 6.24
CA ILE A 114 -3.83 9.64 5.86
C ILE A 114 -4.65 8.41 6.30
N ALA A 115 -4.12 7.20 6.10
CA ALA A 115 -4.74 5.93 6.50
C ALA A 115 -5.05 5.91 8.00
N LYS A 116 -4.05 6.23 8.84
CA LYS A 116 -4.21 6.26 10.31
C LYS A 116 -5.27 7.26 10.76
N ARG A 117 -5.46 8.35 10.02
CA ARG A 117 -6.42 9.40 10.36
C ARG A 117 -7.85 9.08 9.94
N LEU A 118 -8.02 8.53 8.74
CA LEU A 118 -9.35 8.28 8.18
C LEU A 118 -9.89 6.90 8.56
N LEU A 119 -9.04 5.87 8.48
CA LEU A 119 -9.45 4.47 8.54
C LEU A 119 -8.46 3.68 9.42
N PRO A 120 -8.31 4.02 10.73
CA PRO A 120 -7.27 3.47 11.59
C PRO A 120 -7.30 1.95 11.71
N LYS A 121 -8.49 1.33 11.70
CA LYS A 121 -8.63 -0.14 11.77
C LYS A 121 -8.06 -0.82 10.52
N GLN A 122 -8.39 -0.29 9.35
CA GLN A 122 -7.87 -0.79 8.08
C GLN A 122 -6.37 -0.51 7.95
N ALA A 123 -5.91 0.65 8.44
CA ALA A 123 -4.50 1.01 8.47
C ALA A 123 -3.67 0.08 9.37
N GLU A 124 -4.22 -0.34 10.51
CA GLU A 124 -3.59 -1.29 11.42
C GLU A 124 -3.50 -2.70 10.83
N ALA A 125 -4.53 -3.10 10.06
CA ALA A 125 -4.56 -4.41 9.43
C ALA A 125 -3.67 -4.50 8.17
N LEU A 126 -3.49 -3.40 7.44
CA LEU A 126 -2.75 -3.37 6.18
C LEU A 126 -1.26 -3.68 6.37
N SER A 127 -0.74 -4.60 5.55
CA SER A 127 0.68 -4.90 5.50
C SER A 127 1.48 -3.68 5.02
N PRO A 128 2.46 -3.20 5.81
CA PRO A 128 3.36 -2.14 5.36
C PRO A 128 4.08 -2.50 4.06
N SER A 129 4.44 -3.78 3.87
CA SER A 129 5.07 -4.26 2.64
C SER A 129 4.13 -4.12 1.45
N THR A 130 2.87 -4.56 1.56
CA THR A 130 1.89 -4.42 0.47
C THR A 130 1.67 -2.94 0.11
N TRP A 131 1.59 -2.07 1.11
CA TRP A 131 1.50 -0.62 0.88
C TRP A 131 2.74 -0.06 0.17
N ALA A 132 3.94 -0.42 0.62
CA ALA A 132 5.20 0.00 0.01
C ALA A 132 5.31 -0.47 -1.45
N LEU A 133 4.91 -1.70 -1.76
CA LEU A 133 4.92 -2.24 -3.11
C LEU A 133 3.96 -1.48 -4.04
N ALA A 134 2.73 -1.19 -3.57
CA ALA A 134 1.78 -0.38 -4.32
C ALA A 134 2.35 1.02 -4.62
N CYS A 135 2.92 1.68 -3.61
CA CYS A 135 3.54 3.00 -3.78
C CYS A 135 4.71 2.99 -4.78
N LEU A 136 5.64 2.03 -4.63
CA LEU A 136 6.82 1.94 -5.48
C LEU A 136 6.47 1.68 -6.95
N LEU A 137 5.42 0.90 -7.21
CA LEU A 137 5.11 0.38 -8.54
C LEU A 137 3.99 1.13 -9.25
N HIS A 138 3.22 2.01 -8.60
CA HIS A 138 2.04 2.61 -9.23
C HIS A 138 2.34 3.37 -10.53
N ASP A 139 3.49 4.05 -10.58
CA ASP A 139 3.95 4.78 -11.75
C ASP A 139 4.86 3.96 -12.68
N ILE A 140 5.01 2.65 -12.48
CA ILE A 140 5.94 1.86 -13.30
C ILE A 140 5.60 1.90 -14.79
N GLY A 141 4.33 2.09 -15.15
CA GLY A 141 3.90 2.27 -16.53
C GLY A 141 4.49 3.50 -17.22
N THR A 142 4.96 4.49 -16.45
CA THR A 142 5.61 5.72 -16.95
C THR A 142 7.08 5.51 -17.34
N ALA A 143 7.70 4.40 -16.93
CA ALA A 143 9.09 4.10 -17.27
C ALA A 143 9.27 4.03 -18.79
N GLU A 144 10.35 4.61 -19.31
CA GLU A 144 10.61 4.73 -20.76
C GLU A 144 10.47 3.39 -21.52
N ALA A 145 10.97 2.31 -20.91
CA ALA A 145 10.91 0.95 -21.47
C ALA A 145 9.48 0.40 -21.66
N TYR A 146 8.50 0.94 -20.93
CA TYR A 146 7.10 0.50 -20.93
C TYR A 146 6.19 1.51 -21.60
N PHE A 147 6.48 2.80 -21.42
CA PHE A 147 5.60 3.89 -21.81
C PHE A 147 5.27 3.90 -23.31
N THR A 148 6.27 3.65 -24.17
CA THR A 148 6.10 3.64 -25.63
C THR A 148 6.00 2.23 -26.24
N SER A 149 6.24 1.18 -25.45
CA SER A 149 6.22 -0.21 -25.93
C SER A 149 4.84 -0.86 -25.88
N THR A 150 3.83 -0.16 -25.35
CA THR A 150 2.44 -0.59 -25.31
C THR A 150 1.50 0.47 -25.87
N ARG A 151 0.30 0.05 -26.29
CA ARG A 151 -0.82 0.95 -26.63
C ARG A 151 -1.81 1.14 -25.47
N MET A 152 -1.59 0.44 -24.36
CA MET A 152 -2.43 0.52 -23.17
C MET A 152 -2.07 1.75 -22.33
N SER A 153 -3.05 2.28 -21.60
CA SER A 153 -2.86 3.34 -20.60
C SER A 153 -1.77 2.95 -19.59
N PHE A 154 -0.97 3.91 -19.15
CA PHE A 154 0.18 3.64 -18.27
C PHE A 154 -0.22 3.02 -16.92
N ASP A 155 -1.36 3.41 -16.35
CA ASP A 155 -1.90 2.90 -15.10
C ASP A 155 -2.37 1.43 -15.25
N ILE A 156 -3.10 1.13 -16.33
CA ILE A 156 -3.55 -0.23 -16.62
C ILE A 156 -2.36 -1.16 -16.90
N TYR A 157 -1.47 -0.76 -17.81
CA TYR A 157 -0.29 -1.56 -18.13
C TYR A 157 0.68 -1.64 -16.94
N GLY A 158 0.81 -0.55 -16.19
CA GLY A 158 1.60 -0.47 -14.96
C GLY A 158 1.16 -1.52 -13.95
N GLY A 159 -0.14 -1.67 -13.71
CA GLY A 159 -0.67 -2.71 -12.81
C GLY A 159 -0.38 -4.12 -13.32
N ILE A 160 -0.51 -4.38 -14.62
CA ILE A 160 -0.13 -5.68 -15.22
C ILE A 160 1.37 -5.95 -14.99
N LYS A 161 2.23 -4.97 -15.28
CA LYS A 161 3.68 -5.09 -15.06
C LYS A 161 4.04 -5.29 -13.60
N ALA A 162 3.36 -4.59 -12.69
CA ALA A 162 3.56 -4.74 -11.25
C ALA A 162 3.24 -6.17 -10.80
N MET A 163 2.09 -6.72 -11.18
CA MET A 163 1.73 -8.11 -10.87
C MET A 163 2.75 -9.11 -11.43
N GLU A 164 3.18 -8.95 -12.69
CA GLU A 164 4.17 -9.83 -13.31
C GLU A 164 5.50 -9.79 -12.53
N VAL A 165 5.99 -8.60 -12.22
CA VAL A 165 7.27 -8.41 -11.52
C VAL A 165 7.19 -8.99 -10.11
N LEU A 166 6.12 -8.71 -9.36
CA LEU A 166 5.96 -9.23 -8.00
C LEU A 166 5.91 -10.75 -7.97
N LYS A 167 5.19 -11.38 -8.92
CA LYS A 167 5.18 -12.85 -9.07
C LYS A 167 6.58 -13.40 -9.36
N VAL A 168 7.39 -12.73 -10.18
CA VAL A 168 8.78 -13.12 -10.46
C VAL A 168 9.69 -12.95 -9.25
N LEU A 169 9.51 -11.89 -8.46
CA LEU A 169 10.28 -11.61 -7.24
C LEU A 169 9.85 -12.49 -6.04
N GLY A 170 8.81 -13.31 -6.20
CA GLY A 170 8.35 -14.26 -5.18
C GLY A 170 7.24 -13.74 -4.26
N GLY A 171 6.54 -12.66 -4.64
CA GLY A 171 5.31 -12.23 -3.98
C GLY A 171 4.19 -13.26 -4.12
N SER A 172 3.29 -13.30 -3.13
CA SER A 172 2.11 -14.17 -3.21
C SER A 172 1.20 -13.72 -4.35
N THR A 173 0.35 -14.64 -4.84
CA THR A 173 -0.61 -14.30 -5.89
C THR A 173 -1.57 -13.23 -5.42
N ASP A 174 -2.10 -13.37 -4.20
CA ASP A 174 -3.04 -12.42 -3.60
C ASP A 174 -2.44 -11.02 -3.45
N GLN A 175 -1.21 -10.90 -2.91
CA GLN A 175 -0.54 -9.61 -2.77
C GLN A 175 -0.24 -8.96 -4.13
N SER A 176 0.19 -9.76 -5.10
CA SER A 176 0.49 -9.27 -6.46
C SER A 176 -0.77 -8.76 -7.16
N GLU A 177 -1.91 -9.43 -6.95
CA GLU A 177 -3.22 -9.03 -7.47
C GLU A 177 -3.75 -7.80 -6.76
N ALA A 178 -3.58 -7.68 -5.44
CA ALA A 178 -3.98 -6.51 -4.67
C ALA A 178 -3.23 -5.26 -5.12
N VAL A 179 -1.91 -5.37 -5.29
CA VAL A 179 -1.08 -4.28 -5.81
C VAL A 179 -1.52 -3.90 -7.22
N ALA A 180 -1.76 -4.87 -8.11
CA ALA A 180 -2.20 -4.56 -9.47
C ALA A 180 -3.59 -3.91 -9.53
N GLU A 181 -4.56 -4.40 -8.76
CA GLU A 181 -5.90 -3.79 -8.65
C GLU A 181 -5.80 -2.32 -8.21
N ALA A 182 -5.00 -2.05 -7.16
CA ALA A 182 -4.79 -0.70 -6.67
C ALA A 182 -4.14 0.21 -7.72
N ILE A 183 -3.14 -0.30 -8.45
CA ILE A 183 -2.44 0.47 -9.49
C ILE A 183 -3.35 0.71 -10.70
N ILE A 184 -4.11 -0.28 -11.17
CA ILE A 184 -5.01 -0.11 -12.32
C ILE A 184 -6.03 1.01 -12.05
N ARG A 185 -6.44 1.17 -10.79
CA ARG A 185 -7.48 2.13 -10.39
C ARG A 185 -6.95 3.41 -9.75
N HIS A 186 -5.64 3.62 -9.66
CA HIS A 186 -5.11 4.77 -8.90
C HIS A 186 -5.45 6.15 -9.50
N GLN A 187 -5.87 6.21 -10.78
CA GLN A 187 -6.38 7.42 -11.44
C GLN A 187 -7.92 7.49 -11.50
N ASP A 188 -8.62 6.42 -11.13
CA ASP A 188 -10.08 6.26 -11.23
C ASP A 188 -10.80 6.92 -10.04
N MET A 189 -10.68 8.25 -9.94
CA MET A 189 -11.31 9.04 -8.88
C MET A 189 -12.84 9.00 -9.05
N GLY A 190 -13.49 8.06 -8.37
CA GLY A 190 -14.92 7.82 -8.48
C GLY A 190 -15.77 8.61 -7.48
N VAL A 191 -17.08 8.68 -7.76
CA VAL A 191 -18.09 9.24 -6.84
C VAL A 191 -18.94 8.13 -6.22
N ASP A 192 -19.38 7.16 -7.02
CA ASP A 192 -20.29 6.09 -6.59
C ASP A 192 -19.60 4.72 -6.56
N GLY A 193 -19.97 3.89 -5.59
CA GLY A 193 -19.52 2.51 -5.47
C GLY A 193 -18.34 2.31 -4.51
N THR A 194 -17.70 1.14 -4.62
CA THR A 194 -16.63 0.73 -3.70
C THR A 194 -15.33 0.40 -4.42
N ILE A 195 -14.24 0.50 -3.68
CA ILE A 195 -12.89 0.11 -4.07
C ILE A 195 -12.24 -0.64 -2.90
N THR A 196 -11.10 -1.31 -3.14
CA THR A 196 -10.28 -1.85 -2.06
C THR A 196 -9.71 -0.73 -1.20
N PHE A 197 -9.46 -0.98 0.08
CA PHE A 197 -8.81 -0.02 0.95
C PHE A 197 -7.44 0.39 0.41
N LEU A 198 -6.67 -0.55 -0.13
CA LEU A 198 -5.39 -0.28 -0.79
C LEU A 198 -5.56 0.67 -1.99
N GLY A 199 -6.57 0.43 -2.83
CA GLY A 199 -6.89 1.26 -4.00
C GLY A 199 -7.31 2.68 -3.64
N GLN A 200 -8.16 2.84 -2.63
CA GLN A 200 -8.50 4.18 -2.15
C GLN A 200 -7.30 4.89 -1.52
N LEU A 201 -6.47 4.16 -0.78
CA LEU A 201 -5.32 4.76 -0.12
C LEU A 201 -4.32 5.30 -1.14
N ILE A 202 -4.05 4.56 -2.23
CA ILE A 202 -3.18 5.05 -3.30
C ILE A 202 -3.79 6.26 -4.03
N GLN A 203 -5.10 6.30 -4.25
CA GLN A 203 -5.79 7.46 -4.83
C GLN A 203 -5.59 8.72 -3.96
N LEU A 204 -5.88 8.64 -2.66
CA LEU A 204 -5.74 9.78 -1.75
C LEU A 204 -4.29 10.25 -1.63
N ALA A 205 -3.34 9.31 -1.52
CA ALA A 205 -1.93 9.64 -1.33
C ALA A 205 -1.29 10.26 -2.58
N THR A 206 -1.61 9.75 -3.78
CA THR A 206 -1.13 10.32 -5.05
C THR A 206 -1.77 11.67 -5.33
N LEU A 207 -3.08 11.83 -5.09
CA LEU A 207 -3.78 13.11 -5.23
C LEU A 207 -3.20 14.18 -4.29
N TYR A 208 -2.87 13.80 -3.06
CA TYR A 208 -2.22 14.71 -2.10
C TYR A 208 -0.89 15.24 -2.63
N ASP A 209 -0.04 14.39 -3.22
CA ASP A 209 1.26 14.82 -3.76
C ASP A 209 1.16 15.57 -5.10
N ASN A 210 0.18 15.22 -5.93
CA ASN A 210 0.02 15.71 -7.30
C ASN A 210 -0.77 17.02 -7.39
N ALA A 211 -1.90 17.12 -6.69
CA ALA A 211 -2.77 18.31 -6.73
C ALA A 211 -2.83 19.06 -5.40
N GLY A 212 -2.68 18.36 -4.27
CA GLY A 212 -2.78 18.95 -2.94
C GLY A 212 -4.18 19.45 -2.57
N VAL A 213 -5.18 19.15 -3.40
CA VAL A 213 -6.59 19.53 -3.22
C VAL A 213 -7.47 18.34 -3.58
N TYR A 214 -8.62 18.24 -2.92
CA TYR A 214 -9.67 17.28 -3.22
C TYR A 214 -11.00 18.04 -3.33
N GLU A 215 -11.73 17.85 -4.43
CA GLU A 215 -13.00 18.55 -4.67
C GLU A 215 -14.04 18.22 -3.58
N GLY A 216 -14.55 19.25 -2.90
CA GLY A 216 -15.50 19.09 -1.80
C GLY A 216 -14.89 18.75 -0.44
N ILE A 217 -13.56 18.85 -0.29
CA ILE A 217 -12.84 18.74 0.98
C ILE A 217 -11.89 19.94 1.13
N GLU A 218 -12.35 20.98 1.84
CA GLU A 218 -11.60 22.23 2.01
C GLU A 218 -10.31 22.06 2.82
N ASP A 219 -10.30 21.13 3.78
CA ASP A 219 -9.20 20.92 4.71
C ASP A 219 -8.16 19.88 4.24
N PHE A 220 -8.26 19.36 3.01
CA PHE A 220 -7.45 18.24 2.50
C PHE A 220 -5.93 18.47 2.66
N GLY A 221 -5.45 19.67 2.30
CA GLY A 221 -4.04 20.04 2.43
C GLY A 221 -3.53 20.08 3.88
N SER A 222 -4.43 20.16 4.87
CA SER A 222 -4.09 20.21 6.30
C SER A 222 -4.10 18.84 6.99
N TRP A 223 -4.40 17.77 6.25
CA TRP A 223 -4.41 16.41 6.79
C TRP A 223 -3.03 15.89 7.14
N VAL A 224 -1.97 16.55 6.66
CA VAL A 224 -0.58 16.32 7.08
C VAL A 224 -0.02 17.64 7.59
N ASP A 225 0.70 17.57 8.71
CA ASP A 225 1.28 18.75 9.36
C ASP A 225 2.38 19.38 8.50
N ASP A 226 2.53 20.70 8.59
CA ASP A 226 3.48 21.47 7.77
C ASP A 226 4.93 21.07 8.03
N THR A 227 5.29 20.81 9.29
CA THR A 227 6.64 20.35 9.66
C THR A 227 6.91 18.96 9.11
N THR A 228 5.90 18.08 9.19
CA THR A 228 5.95 16.73 8.60
C THR A 228 6.13 16.79 7.09
N ARG A 229 5.37 17.67 6.43
CA ARG A 229 5.41 17.87 4.99
C ARG A 229 6.77 18.41 4.52
N ASP A 230 7.33 19.36 5.26
CA ASP A 230 8.67 19.88 5.02
C ASP A 230 9.74 18.79 5.19
N ASN A 231 9.67 18.00 6.25
CA ASN A 231 10.62 16.93 6.53
C ASN A 231 10.64 15.86 5.42
N ILE A 232 9.46 15.40 4.98
CA ILE A 232 9.34 14.39 3.92
C ILE A 232 9.82 14.95 2.58
N ASN A 233 9.44 16.18 2.19
CA ASN A 233 9.91 16.78 0.94
C ASN A 233 11.42 17.07 0.93
N LYS A 234 12.03 17.39 2.08
CA LYS A 234 13.50 17.51 2.18
C LYS A 234 14.20 16.16 2.07
N THR A 235 13.59 15.09 2.58
CA THR A 235 14.14 13.73 2.51
C THR A 235 13.99 13.12 1.11
N PHE A 236 12.86 13.39 0.45
CA PHE A 236 12.54 12.91 -0.90
C PHE A 236 12.20 14.10 -1.82
N PRO A 237 13.22 14.85 -2.29
CA PRO A 237 13.04 16.08 -3.06
C PRO A 237 12.14 15.90 -4.28
N ARG A 238 11.32 16.91 -4.56
CA ARG A 238 10.36 16.88 -5.69
C ARG A 238 11.04 17.03 -7.04
N HIS A 239 12.11 17.83 -7.10
CA HIS A 239 12.87 18.07 -8.33
C HIS A 239 11.96 18.50 -9.51
N GLY A 240 11.08 19.48 -9.29
CA GLY A 240 10.11 19.92 -10.30
C GLY A 240 9.07 18.87 -10.67
N TRP A 241 8.67 18.02 -9.72
CA TRP A 241 7.73 16.90 -9.93
C TRP A 241 6.48 17.32 -10.70
N CYS A 242 5.84 18.44 -10.33
CA CYS A 242 4.59 18.83 -11.00
C CYS A 242 4.79 19.06 -12.50
N SER A 243 5.86 19.76 -12.87
CA SER A 243 6.20 19.98 -14.29
C SER A 243 6.57 18.68 -15.02
N SER A 244 7.33 17.81 -14.34
CA SER A 244 7.78 16.53 -14.91
C SER A 244 6.61 15.58 -15.16
N PHE A 245 5.70 15.47 -14.19
CA PHE A 245 4.53 14.60 -14.31
C PHE A 245 3.51 15.16 -15.30
N ALA A 246 3.25 16.47 -15.30
CA ALA A 246 2.42 17.10 -16.33
C ALA A 246 2.96 16.86 -17.75
N CYS A 247 4.28 16.91 -17.95
CA CYS A 247 4.90 16.51 -19.22
C CYS A 247 4.63 15.04 -19.57
N THR A 248 4.68 14.15 -18.58
CA THR A 248 4.37 12.73 -18.77
C THR A 248 2.92 12.51 -19.18
N ILE A 249 1.96 13.20 -18.54
CA ILE A 249 0.53 13.15 -18.90
C ILE A 249 0.32 13.62 -20.35
N ARG A 250 0.85 14.78 -20.73
CA ARG A 250 0.74 15.29 -22.11
C ARG A 250 1.33 14.31 -23.14
N LYS A 251 2.44 13.65 -22.81
CA LYS A 251 3.04 12.63 -23.67
C LYS A 251 2.16 11.38 -23.77
N GLU A 252 1.55 10.95 -22.67
CA GLU A 252 0.64 9.80 -22.66
C GLU A 252 -0.55 10.07 -23.57
N GLU A 253 -1.22 11.22 -23.39
CA GLU A 253 -2.37 11.62 -24.22
C GLU A 253 -2.00 11.83 -25.69
N THR A 254 -0.80 12.33 -25.97
CA THR A 254 -0.30 12.47 -27.36
C THR A 254 -0.04 11.11 -28.01
N ASN A 255 0.64 10.20 -27.31
CA ASN A 255 1.02 8.89 -27.86
C ASN A 255 -0.15 7.91 -27.90
N LYS A 256 -1.08 8.06 -26.95
CA LYS A 256 -2.21 7.17 -26.70
C LYS A 256 -3.45 8.04 -26.44
N PRO A 257 -4.06 8.65 -27.48
CA PRO A 257 -5.21 9.55 -27.31
C PRO A 257 -6.48 8.87 -26.78
N TRP A 258 -6.45 7.54 -26.60
CA TRP A 258 -7.48 6.72 -25.96
C TRP A 258 -7.10 6.28 -24.53
N CYS A 259 -6.02 6.82 -23.96
CA CYS A 259 -5.56 6.43 -22.63
C CYS A 259 -6.58 6.84 -21.55
N HIS A 260 -6.56 6.12 -20.44
CA HIS A 260 -7.44 6.35 -19.31
C HIS A 260 -7.22 7.73 -18.67
N SER A 261 -6.00 8.27 -18.72
CA SER A 261 -5.70 9.60 -18.18
C SER A 261 -6.55 10.72 -18.77
N THR A 262 -7.04 10.58 -20.02
CA THR A 262 -7.99 11.53 -20.62
C THR A 262 -9.34 11.62 -19.88
N HIS A 263 -9.65 10.67 -19.00
CA HIS A 263 -10.82 10.69 -18.13
C HIS A 263 -10.74 11.81 -17.08
N ILE A 264 -9.54 12.28 -16.74
CA ILE A 264 -9.32 13.38 -15.80
C ILE A 264 -9.21 14.69 -16.60
N PRO A 265 -10.21 15.59 -16.58
CA PRO A 265 -10.17 16.80 -17.39
C PRO A 265 -9.03 17.73 -16.95
N GLN A 266 -8.24 18.21 -17.91
CA GLN A 266 -7.13 19.16 -17.71
C GLN A 266 -6.14 18.67 -16.64
N PHE A 267 -5.81 17.39 -16.66
CA PHE A 267 -5.07 16.76 -15.58
C PHE A 267 -3.68 17.38 -15.37
N ASP A 268 -2.98 17.64 -16.46
CA ASP A 268 -1.69 18.33 -16.49
C ASP A 268 -1.77 19.73 -15.85
N GLU A 269 -2.78 20.53 -16.20
CA GLU A 269 -3.00 21.86 -15.64
C GLU A 269 -3.31 21.79 -14.13
N LYS A 270 -4.08 20.78 -13.70
CA LYS A 270 -4.38 20.55 -12.27
C LYS A 270 -3.12 20.22 -11.47
N ILE A 271 -2.22 19.43 -12.03
CA ILE A 271 -0.92 19.11 -11.40
C ILE A 271 -0.06 20.38 -11.30
N GLU A 272 0.06 21.15 -12.39
CA GLU A 272 0.85 22.39 -12.40
C GLU A 272 0.28 23.49 -11.49
N ALA A 273 -1.02 23.45 -11.20
CA ALA A 273 -1.70 24.35 -10.28
C ALA A 273 -1.54 23.97 -8.80
N ASN A 274 -0.78 22.94 -8.46
CA ASN A 274 -0.59 22.48 -7.08
C ASN A 274 0.11 23.55 -6.21
N THR A 275 -0.70 24.31 -5.46
CA THR A 275 -0.20 25.34 -4.54
C THR A 275 0.33 24.76 -3.24
N LEU A 276 -0.14 23.58 -2.82
CA LEU A 276 0.24 22.93 -1.58
C LEU A 276 1.73 22.55 -1.58
N MET A 277 2.22 22.05 -2.71
CA MET A 277 3.59 21.53 -2.82
C MET A 277 4.59 22.51 -3.47
N LYS A 278 4.10 23.66 -3.96
CA LYS A 278 4.90 24.72 -4.60
C LYS A 278 6.19 25.11 -3.85
N PRO A 279 6.25 25.15 -2.50
CA PRO A 279 7.49 25.52 -1.80
C PRO A 279 8.67 24.56 -2.02
N TRP A 280 8.43 23.33 -2.51
CA TRP A 280 9.46 22.30 -2.68
C TRP A 280 9.67 21.88 -4.15
N GLU A 281 9.04 22.56 -5.11
CA GLU A 281 9.23 22.32 -6.55
C GLU A 281 10.64 22.66 -7.03
#